data_AF-A0AAD0NYV6-F1
#
_entry.id   AF-A0AAD0NYV6-F1
#
_cell.length_a   1.000
_cell.length_b   1.000
_cell.length_c   1.000
_cell.angle_alpha   90.00
_cell.angle_beta   90.00
_cell.angle_gamma   90.00
#
_symmetry.space_group_name_H-M   'P 1'
#
loop_
_entity.id
_entity.type
_entity.pdbx_description
1 polymer ?
#
loop_
_entity_poly.entity_id
_entity_poly.type
_entity_poly.pdbx_seq_one_letter_code
_entity_poly.pdbx_strand_id
1 'polypeptide(L)'
;MSELDDFRVRYEHHVGHVVAGDMKAAMAEMIQENIPAVFDGVDVPRGAVDAHRIVGVRADGDRMVGETVYTTESREIGLRSIWERRDGEWLAGALENFAPESVR
;
A
#
# COMPACT_ATOMS: atom_id res chain seq x y z
N MET A 1 6.91 21.13 4.47
CA MET A 1 6.09 19.95 4.77
C MET A 1 6.96 18.99 5.56
N SER A 2 6.37 18.20 6.45
CA SER A 2 7.13 17.17 7.16
C SER A 2 7.39 15.97 6.23
N GLU A 3 8.38 15.14 6.54
CA GLU A 3 8.63 13.90 5.79
C GLU A 3 7.41 12.97 5.77
N LEU A 4 6.60 13.00 6.84
CA LEU A 4 5.33 12.28 6.92
C LEU A 4 4.27 12.84 5.97
N ASP A 5 4.21 14.16 5.79
CA ASP A 5 3.28 14.79 4.84
C ASP A 5 3.68 14.47 3.40
N ASP A 6 4.98 14.51 3.09
CA ASP A 6 5.50 14.14 1.77
C ASP A 6 5.23 12.66 1.47
N PHE A 7 5.43 11.79 2.48
CA PHE A 7 5.07 10.38 2.37
C PHE A 7 3.57 10.16 2.17
N ARG A 8 2.71 10.91 2.86
CA ARG A 8 1.25 10.82 2.69
C ARG A 8 0.84 11.09 1.24
N VAL A 9 1.38 12.14 0.63
CA VAL A 9 1.10 12.48 -0.78
C VAL A 9 1.56 11.36 -1.70
N ARG A 10 2.77 10.81 -1.47
CA ARG A 10 3.28 9.66 -2.24
C ARG A 10 2.41 8.42 -2.07
N TYR A 11 1.98 8.13 -0.84
CA TYR A 11 1.15 6.96 -0.55
C TYR A 11 -0.24 7.09 -1.19
N GLU A 12 -0.85 8.28 -1.16
CA GLU A 12 -2.10 8.56 -1.85
C GLU A 12 -1.97 8.35 -3.37
N HIS A 13 -0.86 8.78 -3.96
CA HIS A 13 -0.55 8.54 -5.38
C HIS A 13 -0.42 7.05 -5.70
N HIS A 14 0.32 6.30 -4.88
CA HIS A 14 0.47 4.85 -4.99
C HIS A 14 -0.88 4.11 -4.94
N VAL A 15 -1.72 4.46 -3.97
CA VAL A 15 -3.08 3.91 -3.84
C VAL A 15 -3.92 4.24 -5.08
N GLY A 16 -3.77 5.43 -5.65
CA GLY A 16 -4.39 5.82 -6.91
C GLY A 16 -4.06 4.88 -8.06
N HIS A 17 -2.80 4.46 -8.20
CA HIS A 17 -2.40 3.47 -9.21
C HIS A 17 -3.07 2.12 -9.01
N VAL A 18 -3.13 1.63 -7.77
CA VAL A 18 -3.80 0.36 -7.44
C VAL A 18 -5.29 0.42 -7.79
N VAL A 19 -5.97 1.50 -7.40
CA VAL A 19 -7.41 1.69 -7.68
C VAL A 19 -7.70 1.81 -9.17
N ALA A 20 -6.80 2.45 -9.93
CA ALA A 20 -6.91 2.55 -11.38
C ALA A 20 -6.60 1.23 -12.12
N GLY A 21 -6.14 0.19 -11.42
CA GLY A 21 -5.67 -1.05 -12.03
C GLY A 21 -4.33 -0.89 -12.76
N ASP A 22 -3.62 0.22 -12.57
CA ASP A 22 -2.29 0.46 -13.14
C ASP A 22 -1.21 -0.23 -12.29
N MET A 23 -1.23 -1.56 -12.34
CA MET A 23 -0.28 -2.38 -11.58
C MET A 23 1.16 -2.15 -12.02
N LYS A 24 1.39 -1.69 -13.26
CA LYS A 24 2.73 -1.36 -13.73
C LYS A 24 3.29 -0.16 -12.97
N ALA A 25 2.50 0.91 -12.83
CA ALA A 25 2.91 2.08 -12.06
C ALA A 25 3.05 1.74 -10.56
N ALA A 26 2.09 0.99 -9.99
CA ALA A 26 2.16 0.57 -8.59
C ALA A 26 3.42 -0.28 -8.29
N MET A 27 3.78 -1.23 -9.17
CA MET A 27 4.99 -2.04 -9.00
C MET A 27 6.29 -1.26 -9.21
N ALA A 28 6.29 -0.17 -9.98
CA ALA A 28 7.47 0.67 -10.15
C ALA A 28 7.88 1.39 -8.86
N GLU A 29 6.93 1.60 -7.94
CA GLU A 29 7.16 2.22 -6.63
C GLU A 29 7.55 1.19 -5.54
N MET A 30 7.77 -0.07 -5.92
CA MET A 30 8.23 -1.14 -5.03
C MET A 30 9.74 -1.36 -5.15
N ILE A 31 10.34 -1.93 -4.10
CA ILE A 31 11.70 -2.47 -4.17
C ILE A 31 11.68 -3.68 -5.10
N GLN A 32 12.29 -3.53 -6.28
CA GLN A 32 12.17 -4.51 -7.37
C GLN A 32 12.66 -5.91 -6.98
N GLU A 33 13.73 -5.98 -6.18
CA GLU A 33 14.30 -7.24 -5.68
C GLU A 33 13.32 -8.03 -4.78
N ASN A 34 12.37 -7.34 -4.15
CA ASN A 34 11.43 -7.96 -3.21
C ASN A 34 10.12 -8.38 -3.87
N ILE A 35 9.81 -7.93 -5.09
CA ILE A 35 8.48 -8.06 -5.71
C ILE A 35 7.88 -9.48 -5.60
N PRO A 36 8.60 -10.58 -5.93
CA PRO A 36 8.02 -11.92 -5.79
C PRO A 36 7.60 -12.24 -4.35
N ALA A 37 8.45 -11.92 -3.37
CA ALA A 37 8.24 -12.25 -1.97
C ALA A 37 7.19 -11.35 -1.30
N VAL A 38 6.99 -10.12 -1.79
CA VAL A 38 6.05 -9.16 -1.19
C VAL A 38 4.60 -9.60 -1.33
N PHE A 39 4.27 -10.42 -2.33
CA PHE A 39 2.92 -10.94 -2.54
C PHE A 39 2.70 -12.33 -1.91
N ASP A 40 3.74 -12.95 -1.36
CA ASP A 40 3.63 -14.29 -0.79
C ASP A 40 2.75 -14.29 0.46
N GLY A 41 1.61 -14.99 0.37
CA GLY A 41 0.62 -15.04 1.46
C GLY A 41 -0.17 -13.76 1.68
N VAL A 42 -0.03 -12.76 0.79
CA VAL A 42 -0.74 -11.49 0.87
C VAL A 42 -1.93 -11.48 -0.08
N ASP A 43 -3.10 -11.19 0.46
CA ASP A 43 -4.30 -10.89 -0.30
C ASP A 43 -4.25 -9.46 -0.80
N VAL A 44 -4.32 -9.30 -2.12
CA VAL A 44 -4.29 -8.00 -2.81
C VAL A 44 -5.49 -7.90 -3.73
N PRO A 45 -5.95 -6.67 -4.08
CA PRO A 45 -6.93 -6.51 -5.14
C PRO A 45 -6.43 -7.14 -6.45
N ARG A 46 -7.11 -8.19 -6.94
CA ARG A 46 -6.79 -8.88 -8.21
C ARG A 46 -7.71 -8.49 -9.37
N GLY A 47 -8.49 -7.43 -9.19
CA GLY A 47 -9.51 -6.98 -10.12
C GLY A 47 -9.99 -5.57 -9.78
N ALA A 48 -11.18 -5.22 -10.26
CA ALA A 48 -11.77 -3.92 -10.01
C ALA A 48 -11.93 -3.65 -8.50
N VAL A 49 -11.55 -2.43 -8.10
CA VAL A 49 -11.77 -1.89 -6.76
C VAL A 49 -12.98 -0.96 -6.84
N ASP A 50 -14.03 -1.27 -6.10
CA ASP A 50 -15.27 -0.48 -6.07
C ASP A 50 -15.13 0.76 -5.20
N ALA A 51 -14.36 0.65 -4.11
CA ALA A 51 -14.06 1.75 -3.21
C ALA A 51 -12.73 1.52 -2.48
N HIS A 52 -12.13 2.59 -1.96
CA HIS A 52 -10.95 2.49 -1.10
C HIS A 52 -11.00 3.53 0.01
N ARG A 53 -10.30 3.24 1.11
CA ARG A 53 -10.11 4.17 2.22
C ARG A 53 -8.73 3.99 2.83
N ILE A 54 -7.94 5.06 2.83
CA ILE A 54 -6.69 5.11 3.61
C ILE A 54 -7.07 5.27 5.08
N VAL A 55 -6.69 4.29 5.90
CA VAL A 55 -7.04 4.23 7.34
C VAL A 55 -5.88 4.63 8.25
N GLY A 56 -4.65 4.62 7.73
CA GLY A 56 -3.46 4.96 8.50
C GLY A 56 -2.30 5.40 7.61
N VAL A 57 -1.58 6.43 8.05
CA VAL A 57 -0.29 6.86 7.49
C VAL A 57 0.57 7.28 8.67
N ARG A 58 1.71 6.63 8.88
CA ARG A 58 2.59 6.88 10.03
C ARG A 58 4.05 6.57 9.73
N ALA A 59 4.94 7.21 10.48
CA ALA A 59 6.33 6.77 10.60
C ALA A 59 6.42 5.60 11.58
N ASP A 60 7.34 4.67 11.31
CA ASP A 60 7.64 3.50 12.14
C ASP A 60 9.16 3.29 12.18
N GLY A 61 9.83 3.99 13.09
CA GLY A 61 11.30 4.08 13.11
C GLY A 61 11.84 4.70 11.82
N ASP A 62 12.68 3.93 11.12
CA ASP A 62 13.28 4.32 9.82
C ASP A 62 12.39 3.95 8.61
N ARG A 63 11.16 3.51 8.87
CA ARG A 63 10.19 3.10 7.84
C ARG A 63 8.99 4.03 7.83
N MET A 64 8.27 4.00 6.72
CA MET A 64 6.95 4.60 6.60
C MET A 64 5.92 3.52 6.36
N VAL A 65 4.74 3.69 6.94
CA VAL A 65 3.67 2.70 6.80
C VAL A 65 2.38 3.39 6.39
N GLY A 66 1.80 2.89 5.31
CA GLY A 66 0.46 3.23 4.85
C GLY A 66 -0.48 2.04 4.99
N GLU A 67 -1.72 2.29 5.37
CA GLU A 67 -2.75 1.26 5.52
C GLU A 67 -3.98 1.69 4.74
N THR A 68 -4.45 0.80 3.86
CA THR A 68 -5.63 1.03 3.02
C THR A 68 -6.56 -0.16 3.10
N VAL A 69 -7.85 0.11 3.20
CA VAL A 69 -8.90 -0.88 2.98
C VAL A 69 -9.41 -0.71 1.55
N TYR A 70 -9.39 -1.79 0.78
CA TYR A 70 -9.97 -1.86 -0.56
C TYR A 70 -11.27 -2.65 -0.50
N THR A 71 -12.33 -2.10 -1.09
CA THR A 71 -13.60 -2.80 -1.28
C THR A 71 -13.63 -3.35 -2.71
N THR A 72 -13.87 -4.64 -2.81
CA THR A 72 -14.12 -5.35 -4.08
C THR A 72 -15.54 -5.90 -4.05
N GLU A 73 -16.04 -6.38 -5.19
CA GLU A 73 -17.38 -6.97 -5.31
C GLU A 73 -17.66 -8.05 -4.26
N SER A 74 -16.62 -8.78 -3.85
CA SER A 74 -16.75 -9.95 -2.97
C SER A 74 -16.43 -9.69 -1.49
N ARG A 75 -15.53 -8.74 -1.19
CA ARG A 75 -15.02 -8.51 0.17
C ARG A 75 -14.25 -7.20 0.31
N GLU A 76 -14.02 -6.81 1.57
CA GLU A 76 -13.00 -5.84 1.95
C GLU A 76 -11.63 -6.52 2.15
N ILE A 77 -10.56 -5.83 1.76
CA ILE A 77 -9.17 -6.26 1.91
C ILE A 77 -8.42 -5.15 2.64
N GLY A 78 -7.99 -5.41 3.88
CA GLY A 78 -7.07 -4.52 4.59
C GLY A 78 -5.64 -4.83 4.18
N LEU A 79 -4.95 -3.84 3.64
CA LEU A 79 -3.57 -3.95 3.18
C LEU A 79 -2.70 -2.88 3.83
N ARG A 80 -1.67 -3.33 4.53
CA ARG A 80 -0.59 -2.52 5.08
C ARG A 80 0.60 -2.58 4.13
N SER A 81 1.09 -1.41 3.73
CA SER A 81 2.28 -1.25 2.92
C SER A 81 3.39 -0.62 3.74
N ILE A 82 4.53 -1.31 3.79
CA ILE A 82 5.71 -0.95 4.59
C ILE A 82 6.79 -0.47 3.62
N TRP A 83 7.22 0.77 3.80
CA TRP A 83 8.12 1.47 2.91
C TRP A 83 9.49 1.68 3.55
N GLU A 84 10.52 1.45 2.76
CA GLU A 84 11.91 1.66 3.14
C GLU A 84 12.53 2.75 2.27
N ARG A 85 13.54 3.44 2.82
CA ARG A 85 14.25 4.47 2.08
C ARG A 85 15.42 3.87 1.31
N ARG A 86 15.45 4.07 -0.01
CA ARG A 86 16.52 3.64 -0.94
C ARG A 86 16.93 4.82 -1.80
N ASP A 87 18.22 5.15 -1.79
CA ASP A 87 18.78 6.28 -2.56
C ASP A 87 18.01 7.61 -2.40
N GLY A 88 17.45 7.83 -1.20
CA GLY A 88 16.68 9.03 -0.86
C GLY A 88 15.18 8.94 -1.16
N GLU A 89 14.71 7.88 -1.82
CA GLU A 89 13.32 7.66 -2.19
C GLU A 89 12.64 6.61 -1.29
N TRP A 90 11.35 6.80 -0.99
CA TRP A 90 10.54 5.79 -0.30
C TRP A 90 10.04 4.74 -1.30
N LEU A 91 10.38 3.48 -1.08
CA LEU A 91 9.89 2.37 -1.91
C LEU A 91 9.17 1.33 -1.05
N ALA A 92 8.06 0.80 -1.56
CA ALA A 92 7.33 -0.26 -0.87
C ALA A 92 8.17 -1.54 -0.84
N GLY A 93 8.54 -1.97 0.36
CA GLY A 93 9.43 -3.10 0.59
C GLY A 93 8.73 -4.37 1.08
N ALA A 94 7.56 -4.22 1.72
CA ALA A 94 6.76 -5.32 2.24
C ALA A 94 5.26 -4.98 2.29
N LEU A 95 4.44 -6.02 2.24
CA LEU A 95 2.98 -5.93 2.39
C LEU A 95 2.52 -6.91 3.47
N GLU A 96 1.48 -6.52 4.20
CA GLU A 96 0.81 -7.38 5.18
C GLU A 96 -0.70 -7.16 5.13
N ASN A 97 -1.49 -8.20 5.31
CA ASN A 97 -2.93 -8.02 5.51
C ASN A 97 -3.26 -7.68 6.96
N PHE A 98 -4.35 -6.94 7.14
CA PHE A 98 -5.00 -6.77 8.43
C PHE A 98 -6.52 -6.90 8.27
N ALA A 99 -7.22 -7.23 9.36
CA ALA A 99 -8.67 -7.31 9.36
C ALA A 99 -9.30 -5.90 9.31
N PRO A 100 -10.12 -5.57 8.28
CA PRO A 100 -10.85 -4.31 8.26
C PRO A 100 -11.81 -4.21 9.46
N GLU A 101 -11.95 -3.02 10.04
CA GLU A 101 -12.79 -2.80 11.23
C GLU A 101 -14.28 -3.13 11.01
N SER A 102 -14.74 -3.19 9.75
CA SER A 102 -16.11 -3.54 9.37
C SER A 102 -16.46 -5.03 9.62
N VAL A 103 -15.48 -5.88 9.94
CA VAL A 103 -15.65 -7.34 10.13
C VAL A 103 -15.84 -7.71 11.62
N ARG A 104 -16.50 -6.85 12.42
CA ARG A 104 -16.83 -7.16 13.83
C ARG A 104 -18.27 -7.61 14.01
#